data_AF-A0A1V5LKK8-F1
#
_entry.id   AF-A0A1V5LKK8-F1
#
_cell.length_a   1.000
_cell.length_b   1.000
_cell.length_c   1.000
_cell.angle_alpha   90.00
_cell.angle_beta   90.00
_cell.angle_gamma   90.00
#
_symmetry.space_group_name_H-M   'P 1'
#
loop_
_entity.id
_entity.type
_entity.pdbx_description
1 polymer ?
#
loop_
_entity_poly.entity_id
_entity_poly.type
_entity_poly.pdbx_seq_one_letter_code
_entity_poly.pdbx_strand_id
1 'polypeptide(L)' 'MTDGVVIVTDHSCLDKEMLVAHAPLIIDTRNALKGIPSPKIVRL' A
#
# COMPACT_ATOMS: atom_id res chain seq x y z
N MET A 1 16.46 0.53 -3.67
CA MET A 1 15.47 -0.53 -3.87
C MET A 1 14.70 -0.64 -2.57
N THR A 2 13.37 -0.66 -2.62
CA THR A 2 12.53 -0.77 -1.41
C THR A 2 11.92 -2.17 -1.42
N ASP A 3 12.19 -2.98 -0.40
CA ASP A 3 11.79 -4.39 -0.37
C ASP A 3 10.30 -4.58 -0.03
N GLY A 4 9.65 -3.55 0.54
CA GLY A 4 8.22 -3.53 0.82
C GLY A 4 7.79 -2.26 1.56
N VAL A 5 6.48 -2.01 1.59
CA VAL A 5 5.86 -0.87 2.28
C VAL A 5 4.88 -1.38 3.33
N VAL A 6 4.89 -0.80 4.53
CA VAL A 6 3.91 -1.09 5.58
C VAL A 6 3.15 0.18 5.93
N ILE A 7 1.83 0.16 5.78
CA ILE A 7 0.95 1.28 6.15
C ILE A 7 0.57 1.12 7.61
N VAL A 8 1.25 1.86 8.49
CA VAL A 8 1.04 1.82 9.96
C VAL A 8 0.22 3.02 10.48
N THR A 9 0.10 4.07 9.69
CA THR A 9 -0.78 5.22 9.94
C THR A 9 -1.51 5.60 8.64
N ASP A 10 -2.67 6.24 8.79
CA ASP A 10 -3.45 6.72 7.65
C ASP A 10 -2.72 7.91 7.01
N HIS A 11 -1.93 7.60 5.99
CA HIS A 11 -1.27 8.58 5.14
C HIS A 11 -2.19 8.98 4.00
N SER A 12 -3.32 9.58 4.32
CA SER A 12 -4.31 10.05 3.35
C SER A 12 -3.75 11.07 2.34
N CYS A 13 -2.60 11.68 2.64
CA CYS A 13 -1.86 12.59 1.77
C CYS A 13 -0.91 11.90 0.76
N LEU A 14 -0.74 10.58 0.84
CA LEU A 14 0.09 9.84 -0.12
C LEU A 14 -0.69 9.50 -1.38
N ASP A 15 -0.02 9.65 -2.53
CA ASP A 15 -0.49 9.16 -3.82
C ASP A 15 -0.47 7.62 -3.80
N LYS A 16 -1.66 7.04 -3.72
CA LYS A 16 -1.86 5.59 -3.57
C LYS A 16 -1.51 4.85 -4.85
N GLU A 17 -1.77 5.49 -5.98
CA GLU A 17 -1.50 4.99 -7.32
C GLU A 17 0.01 4.87 -7.54
N MET A 18 0.78 5.90 -7.19
CA MET A 18 2.24 5.89 -7.24
C MET A 18 2.82 4.79 -6.34
N LEU A 19 2.26 4.65 -5.13
CA LEU A 19 2.68 3.62 -4.19
C LEU A 19 2.49 2.21 -4.77
N VAL A 20 1.32 1.91 -5.33
CA VAL A 20 0.99 0.59 -5.89
C VAL A 20 1.79 0.29 -7.16
N ALA A 21 2.12 1.31 -7.96
CA ALA A 21 2.93 1.17 -9.16
C ALA A 21 4.38 0.74 -8.84
N HIS A 22 4.97 1.32 -7.79
CA HIS A 22 6.40 1.16 -7.51
C HIS A 22 6.73 0.19 -6.38
N ALA A 23 5.83 -0.04 -5.43
CA ALA A 23 6.09 -0.96 -4.34
C ALA A 23 5.99 -2.42 -4.83
N PRO A 24 7.01 -3.27 -4.55
CA PRO A 24 6.95 -4.68 -4.89
C PRO A 24 6.02 -5.48 -3.95
N LEU A 25 5.83 -5.01 -2.72
CA LEU A 25 4.96 -5.59 -1.70
C LEU A 25 4.39 -4.48 -0.80
N ILE A 26 3.10 -4.53 -0.49
CA ILE A 26 2.43 -3.58 0.40
C ILE A 26 1.65 -4.33 1.47
N ILE A 27 1.90 -4.02 2.74
CA ILE A 27 1.14 -4.50 3.89
C ILE A 27 0.24 -3.36 4.37
N ASP A 28 -1.05 -3.50 4.13
CA ASP A 28 -2.07 -2.52 4.46
C ASP A 28 -2.80 -2.92 5.75
N THR A 29 -2.33 -2.39 6.89
CA THR A 29 -2.92 -2.65 8.21
C THR A 29 -4.04 -1.67 8.59
N ARG A 30 -4.29 -0.67 7.73
CA ARG A 30 -5.25 0.42 7.98
C ARG A 30 -6.40 0.43 6.98
N ASN A 31 -6.41 -0.52 6.04
CA ASN A 31 -7.34 -0.56 4.91
C ASN A 31 -7.29 0.72 4.05
N ALA A 32 -6.11 1.35 3.95
CA ALA A 32 -5.91 2.60 3.23
C ALA A 32 -6.03 2.43 1.70
N LEU A 33 -5.80 1.22 1.19
CA LEU A 33 -5.89 0.84 -0.22
C LEU A 33 -7.19 0.07 -0.52
N LYS A 34 -8.25 0.31 0.26
CA LYS A 34 -9.58 -0.27 -0.01
C LYS A 34 -10.05 0.13 -1.42
N GLY A 35 -10.53 -0.85 -2.19
CA GLY A 35 -11.02 -0.62 -3.56
C GLY A 35 -9.93 -0.66 -4.63
N ILE A 36 -8.66 -0.77 -4.27
CA ILE A 36 -7.56 -0.97 -5.23
C ILE A 36 -7.25 -2.47 -5.33
N PRO A 37 -7.56 -3.13 -6.46
CA PRO A 37 -7.18 -4.52 -6.67
C PRO A 37 -5.72 -4.60 -7.10
N SER A 38 -4.87 -5.23 -6.29
CA SER A 38 -3.50 -5.58 -6.69
C SER A 38 -3.04 -6.81 -5.91
N PRO A 39 -2.39 -7.79 -6.57
CA PRO A 39 -1.87 -8.98 -5.92
C PRO A 39 -0.70 -8.68 -4.97
N LYS A 40 -0.12 -7.47 -5.05
CA LYS A 40 0.97 -7.01 -4.19
C LYS A 40 0.49 -6.48 -2.83
N ILE A 41 -0.82 -6.34 -2.65
CA ILE A 41 -1.42 -5.78 -1.42
C ILE A 41 -1.86 -6.93 -0.52
N VAL A 42 -1.21 -7.06 0.62
CA VAL A 42 -1.61 -7.93 1.73
C VAL A 42 -2.36 -7.08 2.76
N ARG A 43 -3.60 -7.45 3.07
CA ARG A 43 -4.44 -6.75 4.06
C ARG A 43 -4.51 -7.57 5.33
N LEU A 44 -4.41 -6.91 6.49
CA LEU A 44 -4.58 -7.50 7.82
C LEU A 44 -5.86 -6.98 8.48
#